data_AF-S7Q445-F1
#
_entry.id   AF-S7Q445-F1
#
_cell.length_a   1.000
_cell.length_b   1.000
_cell.length_c   1.000
_cell.angle_alpha   90.00
_cell.angle_beta   90.00
_cell.angle_gamma   90.00
#
_symmetry.space_group_name_H-M   'P 1'
#
loop_
_entity.id
_entity.type
_entity.pdbx_description
1 polymer ?
#
loop_
_entity_poly.entity_id
_entity_poly.type
_entity_poly.pdbx_seq_one_letter_code
_entity_poly.pdbx_strand_id
1 'polypeptide(L)'
;MASLPSSSNRTEHRGLPALPDVLIEEILSHLEVPEMVNCRQLCSRIRDIIDDSDYLQDNIDYYIEEQVSIYKLRDALPPELQADDEAVVLNNAADYMDVLERSNELLEERLDRIFQELEELKATTLENARRILGEQGLSELDNGLGAEEEPA
;
A
#
# COMPACT_ATOMS: atom_id res chain seq x y z
N MET A 1 30.36 55.05 -52.95
CA MET A 1 29.43 54.06 -52.40
C MET A 1 30.17 52.73 -52.31
N ALA A 2 30.91 52.50 -51.23
CA ALA A 2 31.68 51.27 -51.03
C ALA A 2 30.89 50.36 -50.08
N SER A 3 30.46 49.21 -50.58
CA SER A 3 29.71 48.21 -49.83
C SER A 3 30.59 47.57 -48.75
N LEU A 4 30.07 47.52 -47.52
CA LEU A 4 30.68 46.80 -46.40
C LEU A 4 30.57 45.28 -46.64
N PRO A 5 31.61 44.49 -46.31
CA PRO A 5 31.51 43.04 -46.33
C PRO A 5 30.55 42.60 -45.21
N SER A 6 29.48 41.92 -45.61
CA SER A 6 28.57 41.23 -44.69
C SER A 6 29.33 40.09 -44.02
N SER A 7 29.81 40.32 -42.79
CA SER A 7 30.34 39.25 -41.94
C SER A 7 29.17 38.38 -41.52
N SER A 8 28.90 37.35 -42.32
CA SER A 8 28.06 36.23 -41.93
C SER A 8 28.80 35.49 -40.81
N ASN A 9 28.56 35.92 -39.56
CA ASN A 9 28.93 35.15 -38.38
C ASN A 9 28.00 33.93 -38.30
N ARG A 10 28.17 32.97 -39.22
CA ARG A 10 27.81 31.58 -38.93
C ARG A 10 28.75 31.18 -37.81
N THR A 11 28.24 31.14 -36.58
CA THR A 11 28.86 30.37 -35.51
C THR A 11 28.97 28.94 -36.02
N GLU A 12 30.13 28.61 -36.56
CA GLU A 12 30.57 27.23 -36.70
C GLU A 12 30.56 26.66 -35.29
N HIS A 13 29.47 26.01 -34.90
CA HIS A 13 29.50 25.04 -33.82
C HIS A 13 30.47 23.96 -34.27
N ARG A 14 31.77 24.18 -34.00
CA ARG A 14 32.78 23.14 -33.90
C ARG A 14 32.12 22.05 -33.07
N GLY A 15 31.74 20.97 -33.72
CA GLY A 15 30.96 19.89 -33.11
C GLY A 15 31.64 19.49 -31.82
N LEU A 16 30.94 19.72 -30.70
CA LEU A 16 31.30 19.07 -29.45
C LEU A 16 31.39 17.58 -29.77
N PRO A 17 32.46 16.88 -29.37
CA PRO A 17 32.51 15.44 -29.53
C PRO A 17 31.25 14.88 -28.89
N ALA A 18 30.48 14.12 -29.66
CA ALA A 18 29.26 13.48 -29.17
C ALA A 18 29.63 12.70 -27.90
N LEU A 19 29.00 13.05 -26.77
CA LEU A 19 29.27 12.39 -25.49
C LEU A 19 29.01 10.88 -25.67
N PRO A 20 29.91 9.97 -25.28
CA PRO A 20 29.70 8.53 -25.37
C PRO A 20 28.39 8.09 -24.70
N ASP A 21 27.73 7.07 -25.26
CA ASP A 21 26.44 6.58 -24.76
C ASP A 21 26.52 6.12 -23.30
N VAL A 22 27.63 5.49 -22.90
CA VAL A 22 27.90 5.06 -21.51
C VAL A 22 27.89 6.23 -20.52
N LEU A 23 28.43 7.39 -20.92
CA LEU A 23 28.42 8.58 -20.06
C LEU A 23 27.05 9.25 -20.03
N ILE A 24 26.27 9.13 -21.10
CA ILE A 24 24.88 9.60 -21.11
C ILE A 24 24.04 8.72 -20.19
N GLU A 25 24.19 7.40 -20.27
CA GLU A 25 23.53 6.42 -19.39
C GLU A 25 23.86 6.68 -17.92
N GLU A 26 25.14 6.91 -17.57
CA GLU A 26 25.56 7.27 -16.22
C GLU A 26 24.96 8.62 -15.77
N ILE A 27 24.83 9.61 -16.65
CA ILE A 27 24.15 10.87 -16.28
C ILE A 27 22.66 10.62 -16.01
N LEU A 28 22.00 9.85 -16.87
CA LEU A 28 20.58 9.52 -16.73
C LEU A 28 20.30 8.70 -15.47
N SER A 29 21.23 7.84 -15.05
CA SER A 29 21.07 7.03 -13.82
C SER A 29 21.06 7.85 -12.53
N HIS A 30 21.46 9.13 -12.59
CA HIS A 30 21.42 10.05 -11.44
C HIS A 30 20.15 10.92 -11.43
N LEU A 31 19.31 10.84 -12.46
CA LEU A 31 18.07 11.60 -12.54
C LEU A 31 16.93 10.85 -11.85
N GLU A 32 15.95 11.59 -11.34
CA GLU A 32 14.69 10.97 -10.93
C GLU A 32 13.94 10.45 -12.16
N VAL A 33 13.18 9.36 -11.99
CA VAL A 33 12.46 8.70 -13.08
C VAL A 33 11.57 9.66 -13.90
N PRO A 34 10.81 10.61 -13.31
CA PRO A 34 10.04 11.58 -14.08
C PRO A 34 10.92 12.46 -14.99
N GLU A 35 12.09 12.87 -14.52
CA GLU A 35 13.04 13.69 -15.27
C GLU A 35 13.68 12.88 -16.41
N MET A 36 14.07 11.64 -16.12
CA MET A 36 14.59 10.70 -17.11
C MET A 36 13.58 10.42 -18.23
N VAL A 37 12.30 10.20 -17.89
CA VAL A 37 11.22 10.00 -18.88
C VAL A 37 11.01 11.26 -19.72
N ASN A 38 11.17 12.46 -19.16
CA ASN A 38 11.15 13.70 -19.94
C ASN A 38 12.36 13.77 -20.88
N CYS A 39 13.55 13.35 -20.45
CA CYS A 39 14.75 13.28 -21.29
C CYS A 39 14.56 12.36 -22.50
N ARG A 40 13.82 11.25 -22.34
CA ARG A 40 13.44 10.32 -23.42
C ARG A 40 12.72 11.00 -24.59
N GLN A 41 12.06 12.12 -24.35
CA GLN A 41 11.32 12.87 -25.37
C GLN A 41 12.20 13.88 -26.13
N LEU A 42 13.38 14.21 -25.62
CA LEU A 42 14.23 15.29 -26.16
C LEU A 42 14.84 14.94 -27.53
N CYS A 43 15.39 13.72 -27.67
CA CYS A 43 15.95 13.27 -28.94
C CYS A 43 15.96 11.73 -29.04
N SER A 44 16.01 11.21 -30.27
CA SER A 44 16.01 9.76 -30.51
C SER A 44 17.20 9.07 -29.85
N ARG A 45 18.38 9.70 -29.85
CA ARG A 45 19.57 9.10 -29.21
C ARG A 45 19.39 8.83 -27.72
N ILE A 46 18.81 9.78 -26.98
CA ILE A 46 18.55 9.59 -25.54
C ILE A 46 17.47 8.52 -25.34
N ARG A 47 16.46 8.49 -26.21
CA ARG A 47 15.45 7.44 -26.19
C ARG A 47 16.06 6.06 -26.39
N ASP A 48 16.91 5.90 -27.39
CA ASP A 48 17.55 4.63 -27.70
C ASP A 48 18.41 4.17 -26.52
N ILE A 49 19.15 5.08 -25.87
CA ILE A 49 19.95 4.76 -24.66
C ILE A 49 19.07 4.32 -23.48
N ILE A 50 17.94 4.98 -23.26
CA ILE A 50 16.99 4.61 -22.19
C ILE A 50 16.31 3.27 -22.52
N ASP A 51 15.95 3.04 -23.78
CA ASP A 51 15.23 1.85 -24.21
C ASP A 51 16.15 0.61 -24.31
N ASP A 52 17.44 0.80 -24.59
CA ASP A 52 18.44 -0.28 -24.69
C ASP A 52 19.12 -0.62 -23.36
N SER A 53 18.97 0.22 -22.32
CA SER A 53 19.55 -0.01 -20.99
C SER A 53 18.56 -0.74 -20.08
N ASP A 54 18.86 -2.00 -19.75
CA ASP A 54 18.09 -2.81 -18.80
C ASP A 54 17.94 -2.08 -17.44
N TYR A 55 19.03 -1.47 -16.95
CA TYR A 55 19.03 -0.77 -15.67
C TYR A 55 18.10 0.46 -15.65
N LEU A 56 18.09 1.27 -16.72
CA LEU A 56 17.22 2.44 -16.78
C LEU A 56 15.76 2.04 -16.98
N GLN A 57 15.48 1.00 -17.79
CA GLN A 57 14.14 0.45 -17.93
C GLN A 57 13.61 -0.13 -16.62
N ASP A 58 14.39 -0.93 -15.91
CA ASP A 58 13.99 -1.51 -14.63
C ASP A 58 13.59 -0.44 -13.62
N ASN A 59 14.32 0.69 -13.58
CA ASN A 59 13.96 1.83 -12.73
C ASN A 59 12.64 2.51 -13.15
N ILE A 60 12.38 2.60 -14.46
CA ILE A 60 11.12 3.13 -14.99
C ILE A 60 9.96 2.21 -14.63
N ASP A 61 10.12 0.91 -14.86
CA ASP A 61 9.10 -0.10 -14.61
C ASP A 61 8.77 -0.17 -13.12
N TYR A 62 9.79 -0.21 -12.25
CA TYR A 62 9.60 -0.18 -10.80
C TYR A 62 8.82 1.07 -10.36
N TYR A 63 9.18 2.25 -10.86
CA TYR A 63 8.47 3.48 -10.55
C TYR A 63 7.01 3.44 -11.02
N ILE A 64 6.74 2.91 -12.21
CA ILE A 64 5.37 2.77 -12.73
C ILE A 64 4.57 1.79 -11.86
N GLU A 65 5.15 0.64 -11.48
CA GLU A 65 4.52 -0.34 -10.60
C GLU A 65 4.20 0.25 -9.24
N GLU A 66 5.13 1.01 -8.66
CA GLU A 66 4.96 1.72 -7.39
C GLU A 66 3.84 2.76 -7.48
N GLN A 67 3.86 3.61 -8.50
CA GLN A 67 2.82 4.62 -8.71
C GLN A 67 1.45 3.97 -8.91
N VAL A 68 1.34 2.93 -9.73
CA VAL A 68 0.09 2.18 -9.93
C VAL A 68 -0.39 1.55 -8.62
N SER A 69 0.53 1.04 -7.80
CA SER A 69 0.20 0.46 -6.50
C SER A 69 -0.31 1.52 -5.52
N ILE A 70 0.31 2.70 -5.50
CA ILE A 70 -0.14 3.85 -4.69
C ILE A 70 -1.55 4.30 -5.12
N TYR A 71 -1.81 4.41 -6.43
CA TYR A 71 -3.15 4.76 -6.91
C TYR A 71 -4.21 3.73 -6.53
N LYS A 72 -3.90 2.43 -6.67
CA LYS A 72 -4.82 1.36 -6.25
C LYS A 72 -5.08 1.40 -4.74
N LEU A 73 -4.06 1.69 -3.93
CA LEU A 73 -4.21 1.81 -2.49
C LEU A 73 -5.08 3.02 -2.14
N ARG A 74 -4.85 4.16 -2.80
CA ARG A 74 -5.66 5.37 -2.61
C ARG A 74 -7.13 5.13 -2.91
N ASP A 75 -7.44 4.41 -3.99
CA ASP A 75 -8.84 4.09 -4.35
C ASP A 75 -9.53 3.17 -3.33
N ALA A 76 -8.75 2.38 -2.58
CA ALA A 76 -9.27 1.52 -1.51
C ALA A 76 -9.45 2.25 -0.17
N LEU A 77 -8.87 3.44 0.00
CA LEU A 77 -9.00 4.22 1.23
C LEU A 77 -10.39 4.89 1.33
N PRO A 78 -10.88 5.17 2.54
CA PRO A 78 -12.06 6.02 2.74
C PRO A 78 -11.89 7.39 2.04
N PRO A 79 -12.98 8.00 1.53
CA PRO A 79 -12.94 9.27 0.80
C PRO A 79 -12.19 10.40 1.54
N GLU A 80 -12.25 10.40 2.86
CA GLU A 80 -11.60 11.37 3.74
C GLU A 80 -10.06 11.30 3.66
N LEU A 81 -9.50 10.16 3.26
CA LEU A 81 -8.06 9.92 3.13
C LEU A 81 -7.57 9.97 1.68
N GLN A 82 -8.45 10.29 0.72
CA GLN A 82 -8.11 10.39 -0.70
C GLN A 82 -7.77 11.82 -1.15
N ALA A 83 -7.57 12.76 -0.22
CA ALA A 83 -7.26 14.14 -0.56
C ALA A 83 -5.89 14.27 -1.26
N ASP A 84 -5.79 15.24 -2.19
CA ASP A 84 -4.52 15.51 -2.89
C ASP A 84 -3.50 16.25 -2.02
N ASP A 85 -3.94 16.90 -0.94
CA ASP A 85 -3.08 17.61 0.02
C ASP A 85 -2.69 16.68 1.18
N GLU A 86 -1.39 16.40 1.29
CA GLU A 86 -0.81 15.53 2.31
C GLU A 86 -1.14 15.97 3.74
N ALA A 87 -1.15 17.28 4.03
CA ALA A 87 -1.47 17.77 5.36
C ALA A 87 -2.93 17.50 5.75
N VAL A 88 -3.84 17.55 4.76
CA VAL A 88 -5.25 17.22 4.94
C VAL A 88 -5.41 15.72 5.15
N VAL A 89 -4.72 14.88 4.35
CA VAL A 89 -4.74 13.42 4.52
C VAL A 89 -4.26 13.03 5.92
N LEU A 90 -3.15 13.61 6.40
CA LEU A 90 -2.60 13.29 7.71
C LEU A 90 -3.53 13.69 8.85
N ASN A 91 -4.18 14.85 8.76
CA ASN A 91 -5.13 15.29 9.77
C ASN A 91 -6.38 14.39 9.80
N ASN A 92 -6.92 14.08 8.62
CA ASN A 92 -8.06 13.17 8.50
C ASN A 92 -7.71 11.75 8.97
N ALA A 93 -6.47 11.30 8.73
CA ALA A 93 -5.99 10.02 9.23
C ALA A 93 -5.91 9.99 10.75
N ALA A 94 -5.46 11.07 11.38
CA ALA A 94 -5.45 11.20 12.83
C ALA A 94 -6.87 11.12 13.41
N ASP A 95 -7.81 11.89 12.86
CA ASP A 95 -9.22 11.86 13.27
C ASP A 95 -9.84 10.46 13.07
N TYR A 96 -9.49 9.78 11.98
CA TYR A 96 -9.98 8.42 11.69
C TYR A 96 -9.39 7.38 12.64
N MET A 97 -8.10 7.51 13.01
CA MET A 97 -7.46 6.64 13.99
C MET A 97 -8.13 6.75 15.36
N ASP A 98 -8.46 7.96 15.82
CA ASP A 98 -9.19 8.17 17.08
C ASP A 98 -10.57 7.48 17.08
N VAL A 99 -11.27 7.51 15.93
CA VAL A 99 -12.56 6.83 15.78
C VAL A 99 -12.39 5.31 15.82
N LEU A 100 -11.39 4.77 15.13
CA LEU A 100 -11.09 3.34 15.13
C LEU A 100 -10.70 2.84 16.52
N GLU A 101 -9.89 3.60 17.25
CA GLU A 101 -9.47 3.25 18.62
C GLU A 101 -10.67 3.16 19.55
N ARG A 102 -11.53 4.18 19.58
CA ARG A 102 -12.78 4.13 20.37
C ARG A 102 -13.70 3.00 19.95
N SER A 103 -13.80 2.71 18.65
CA SER A 103 -14.61 1.59 18.16
C SER A 103 -14.06 0.26 18.65
N ASN A 104 -12.74 0.09 18.70
CA ASN A 104 -12.11 -1.14 19.20
C ASN A 104 -12.34 -1.30 20.70
N GLU A 105 -12.18 -0.23 21.49
CA GLU A 105 -12.49 -0.26 22.94
C GLU A 105 -13.94 -0.70 23.19
N LEU A 106 -14.90 -0.12 22.45
CA LEU A 106 -16.31 -0.51 22.56
C LEU A 106 -16.58 -1.96 22.16
N LEU A 107 -15.84 -2.48 21.17
CA LEU A 107 -15.94 -3.88 20.76
C LEU A 107 -15.39 -4.81 21.83
N GLU A 108 -14.27 -4.46 22.47
CA GLU A 108 -13.69 -5.20 23.59
C GLU A 108 -14.66 -5.24 24.79
N GLU A 109 -15.21 -4.09 25.20
CA GLU A 109 -16.21 -4.04 26.28
C GLU A 109 -17.45 -4.89 25.98
N ARG A 110 -17.88 -4.89 24.71
CA ARG A 110 -19.03 -5.70 24.28
C ARG A 110 -18.71 -7.19 24.30
N LEU A 111 -17.49 -7.56 23.92
CA LEU A 111 -17.00 -8.94 23.96
C LEU A 111 -16.98 -9.46 25.40
N ASP A 112 -16.44 -8.67 26.34
CA ASP A 112 -16.38 -9.01 27.76
C ASP A 112 -17.76 -9.20 28.36
N ARG A 113 -18.71 -8.32 28.02
CA ARG A 113 -20.10 -8.44 28.45
C ARG A 113 -20.75 -9.74 27.95
N ILE A 114 -20.54 -10.08 26.68
CA ILE A 114 -21.07 -11.32 26.10
C ILE A 114 -20.51 -12.54 26.83
N PHE A 115 -19.21 -12.54 27.14
CA PHE A 115 -18.62 -13.64 27.91
C PHE A 115 -19.20 -13.75 29.32
N GLN A 116 -19.43 -12.63 29.99
CA GLN A 116 -20.07 -12.63 31.31
C GLN A 116 -21.51 -13.16 31.26
N GLU A 117 -22.30 -12.73 30.27
CA GLU A 117 -23.67 -13.22 30.04
C GLU A 117 -23.68 -14.73 29.73
N LEU A 118 -22.72 -15.22 28.94
CA LEU A 118 -22.56 -16.65 28.67
C LEU A 118 -22.25 -17.46 29.93
N GLU A 119 -21.41 -16.93 30.82
CA GLU A 119 -21.05 -17.61 32.06
C GLU A 119 -22.23 -17.66 33.05
N GLU A 120 -23.00 -16.58 33.15
CA GLU A 120 -24.24 -16.54 33.93
C GLU A 120 -25.30 -17.50 33.36
N LEU A 121 -25.48 -17.51 32.03
CA LEU A 121 -26.40 -18.42 31.36
C LEU A 121 -25.99 -19.89 31.57
N LYS A 122 -24.68 -20.18 31.53
CA LYS A 122 -24.15 -21.52 31.82
C LYS A 122 -24.43 -21.91 33.28
N ALA A 123 -24.17 -21.03 34.23
CA ALA A 123 -24.40 -21.28 35.65
C ALA A 123 -25.89 -21.55 35.95
N THR A 124 -26.78 -20.71 35.43
CA THR A 124 -28.24 -20.87 35.59
C THR A 124 -28.76 -22.13 34.90
N THR A 125 -28.22 -22.48 33.72
CA THR A 125 -28.57 -23.73 33.03
C THR A 125 -28.14 -24.95 33.83
N LEU A 126 -26.93 -24.95 34.39
CA LEU A 126 -26.42 -26.03 35.25
C LEU A 126 -27.24 -26.16 36.54
N GLU A 127 -27.60 -25.05 37.17
CA GLU A 127 -28.46 -25.05 38.37
C GLU A 127 -29.85 -25.62 38.07
N ASN A 128 -30.45 -25.23 36.96
CA ASN A 128 -31.73 -25.78 36.51
C ASN A 128 -31.64 -27.28 36.22
N ALA A 129 -30.57 -27.73 35.57
CA ALA A 129 -30.32 -29.14 35.32
C ALA A 129 -30.17 -29.92 36.65
N ARG A 130 -29.42 -29.38 37.64
CA ARG A 130 -29.32 -29.96 39.00
C ARG A 130 -30.67 -30.10 39.66
N ARG A 131 -31.51 -29.06 39.58
CA ARG A 131 -32.84 -29.04 40.19
C ARG A 131 -33.80 -30.06 39.56
N ILE A 132 -33.74 -30.24 38.24
CA ILE A 132 -34.67 -31.11 37.50
C ILE A 132 -34.22 -32.58 37.56
N LEU A 133 -32.93 -32.85 37.36
CA LEU A 133 -32.38 -34.19 37.18
C LEU A 133 -31.79 -34.79 38.47
N GLY A 134 -31.53 -33.98 39.50
CA GLY A 134 -30.77 -34.38 40.68
C GLY A 134 -29.28 -34.63 40.38
N GLU A 135 -28.46 -34.86 41.42
CA GLU A 135 -27.01 -35.08 41.24
C GLU A 135 -26.68 -36.37 40.45
N GLN A 136 -27.55 -37.38 40.53
CA GLN A 136 -27.38 -38.64 39.81
C GLN A 136 -27.63 -38.49 38.29
N GLY A 137 -28.65 -37.74 37.88
CA GLY A 137 -28.95 -37.53 36.45
C GLY A 137 -27.92 -36.65 35.72
N LEU A 138 -27.20 -35.78 36.43
CA LEU A 138 -26.10 -35.00 35.86
C LEU A 138 -24.83 -35.82 35.61
N SER A 139 -24.56 -36.79 36.49
CA SER A 139 -23.43 -37.71 36.35
C SER A 139 -23.61 -38.65 35.15
N GLU A 140 -24.85 -38.98 34.77
CA GLU A 140 -25.16 -39.76 33.56
C GLU A 140 -25.03 -38.94 32.27
N LEU A 141 -25.35 -37.64 32.30
CA LEU A 141 -25.20 -36.72 31.16
C LEU A 141 -23.73 -36.38 30.86
N ASP A 142 -22.90 -36.19 31.88
CA ASP A 142 -21.45 -35.93 31.74
C ASP A 142 -20.71 -37.15 31.15
N ASN A 143 -21.10 -38.36 31.56
CA ASN A 143 -20.57 -39.61 31.00
C ASN A 143 -21.11 -39.95 29.60
N GLY A 144 -22.28 -39.45 29.21
CA GLY A 144 -22.88 -39.68 27.89
C GLY A 144 -22.31 -38.80 26.77
N LEU A 145 -21.84 -37.59 27.09
CA LEU A 145 -21.23 -36.65 26.12
C LEU A 145 -19.75 -36.96 25.81
N GLY A 146 -19.09 -37.78 26.63
CA GLY A 146 -17.73 -38.28 26.38
C GLY A 146 -17.66 -39.57 25.54
N ALA A 147 -18.81 -40.09 25.09
CA ALA A 147 -18.93 -41.37 24.39
C ALA A 147 -19.37 -41.21 22.93
N GLU A 148 -18.85 -40.22 22.20
CA GLU A 148 -18.79 -40.31 20.74
C GLU A 148 -17.50 -41.05 20.37
N GLU A 149 -17.65 -42.37 20.16
CA GLU A 149 -16.65 -43.26 19.59
C GLU A 149 -16.14 -42.71 18.24
N GLU A 150 -14.82 -42.52 18.13
CA GLU A 150 -14.13 -42.51 16.84
C GLU A 150 -14.39 -43.85 16.12
N PRO A 151 -14.94 -43.87 14.90
CA PRO A 151 -14.99 -45.10 14.12
C PRO A 151 -13.62 -45.37 13.49
N ALA A 152 -13.16 -46.62 13.66
CA ALA A 152 -11.97 -47.22 13.05
C ALA A 152 -12.07 -47.35 11.52
#